data_AF-A0A3L6SYI4-F1
#
_entry.id   AF-A0A3L6SYI4-F1
#
_cell.length_a   1.000
_cell.length_b   1.000
_cell.length_c   1.000
_cell.angle_alpha   90.00
_cell.angle_beta   90.00
_cell.angle_gamma   90.00
#
_symmetry.space_group_name_H-M   'P 1'
#
loop_
_entity.id
_entity.type
_entity.pdbx_description
1 polymer ?
#
loop_
_entity_poly.entity_id
_entity_poly.type
_entity_poly.pdbx_seq_one_letter_code
_entity_poly.pdbx_strand_id
1 'polypeptide(L)'
;MAALLVKCVLLISLPAVLLLSLGGGASGMGLPPPPPMVNFSIGVQGVVWCKSCRYPGYFPPMDASPLPGAEVYLRCKRGRRSLTVPGRSGPGGYFLIQMSRQVSAFTSQQCRVYVPTSPVSACGVPAYPSGRNKGLRLKFQEFVNRGNGLQGMYSVGNRLFRPKYPGRC
;
A
#
# COMPACT_ATOMS: atom_id res chain seq x y z
N MET A 1 -26.75 68.16 -7.40
CA MET A 1 -27.63 67.00 -7.16
C MET A 1 -27.48 66.04 -8.33
N ALA A 2 -27.28 64.77 -7.99
CA ALA A 2 -27.53 63.59 -8.81
C ALA A 2 -26.65 63.37 -10.07
N ALA A 3 -25.48 62.79 -9.85
CA ALA A 3 -24.78 61.97 -10.84
C ALA A 3 -25.59 60.67 -11.07
N LEU A 4 -26.42 60.68 -12.11
CA LEU A 4 -26.92 59.47 -12.75
C LEU A 4 -26.16 59.29 -14.07
N LEU A 5 -25.98 58.04 -14.47
CA LEU A 5 -25.43 57.57 -15.77
C LEU A 5 -23.94 57.21 -15.82
N VAL A 6 -23.40 56.50 -14.84
CA VAL A 6 -22.24 55.62 -15.09
C VAL A 6 -22.35 54.35 -14.24
N LYS A 7 -23.30 53.45 -14.56
CA LYS A 7 -23.41 52.17 -13.85
C LYS A 7 -23.91 50.98 -14.68
N CYS A 8 -23.73 51.00 -16.00
CA CYS A 8 -24.19 49.90 -16.85
C CYS A 8 -23.14 49.28 -17.79
N VAL A 9 -21.87 49.70 -17.79
CA VAL A 9 -20.88 49.15 -18.73
C VAL A 9 -19.54 48.87 -18.08
N LEU A 10 -19.55 48.06 -17.02
CA LEU A 10 -18.37 47.28 -16.60
C LEU A 10 -18.86 45.88 -16.18
N LEU A 11 -19.63 45.27 -17.08
CA LEU A 11 -19.67 43.82 -17.19
C LEU A 11 -18.32 43.40 -17.80
N ILE A 12 -17.77 42.29 -17.31
CA ILE A 12 -16.55 41.60 -17.77
C ILE A 12 -15.27 42.00 -17.01
N SER A 13 -15.04 41.36 -15.85
CA SER A 13 -13.70 40.80 -15.51
C SER A 13 -13.74 39.96 -14.22
N LEU A 14 -13.50 38.66 -14.41
CA LEU A 14 -12.97 37.62 -13.50
C LEU A 14 -13.45 37.61 -12.03
N PRO A 15 -14.14 36.53 -11.63
CA PRO A 15 -13.38 35.48 -10.94
C PRO A 15 -13.86 34.07 -11.34
N ALA A 16 -13.16 33.46 -12.29
CA ALA A 16 -13.38 32.06 -12.70
C ALA A 16 -12.12 31.19 -12.54
N VAL A 17 -11.30 31.44 -11.50
CA VAL A 17 -10.01 30.75 -11.34
C VAL A 17 -9.85 30.02 -9.99
N LEU A 18 -10.85 30.01 -9.11
CA LEU A 18 -10.72 29.38 -7.78
C LEU A 18 -11.50 28.07 -7.59
N LEU A 19 -11.61 27.23 -8.62
CA LEU A 19 -12.30 25.93 -8.52
C LEU A 19 -11.48 24.71 -9.01
N LEU A 20 -10.15 24.81 -9.12
CA LEU A 20 -9.32 23.77 -9.74
C LEU A 20 -8.39 22.97 -8.82
N SER A 21 -8.53 23.02 -7.49
CA SER A 21 -7.58 22.33 -6.61
C SER A 21 -8.19 21.49 -5.49
N LEU A 22 -9.20 20.67 -5.78
CA LEU A 22 -9.50 19.49 -4.95
C LEU A 22 -9.94 18.32 -5.84
N GLY A 23 -9.06 17.34 -6.00
CA GLY A 23 -9.40 16.12 -6.75
C GLY A 23 -8.24 15.37 -7.40
N GLY A 24 -6.99 15.75 -7.13
CA GLY A 24 -5.84 14.93 -7.48
C GLY A 24 -5.73 13.74 -6.53
N GLY A 25 -6.56 12.72 -6.72
CA GLY A 25 -6.30 11.40 -6.15
C GLY A 25 -4.99 10.89 -6.73
N ALA A 26 -3.88 11.16 -6.03
CA ALA A 26 -2.57 10.63 -6.36
C ALA A 26 -2.63 9.10 -6.26
N SER A 27 -3.02 8.46 -7.36
CA SER A 27 -2.73 7.06 -7.57
C SER A 27 -1.21 6.96 -7.56
N GLY A 28 -0.66 6.46 -6.46
CA GLY A 28 0.76 6.10 -6.37
C GLY A 28 1.09 5.08 -7.45
N MET A 29 1.46 5.59 -8.63
CA MET A 29 2.04 4.83 -9.71
C MET A 29 3.44 4.45 -9.23
N GLY A 30 3.64 3.16 -8.95
CA GLY A 30 4.99 2.67 -8.64
C GLY A 30 5.91 2.90 -9.83
N LEU A 31 7.20 3.06 -9.57
CA LEU A 31 8.19 3.22 -10.63
C LEU A 31 8.22 1.97 -11.53
N PRO A 32 8.60 2.12 -12.82
CA PRO A 32 8.76 0.98 -13.71
C PRO A 32 9.78 0.00 -13.11
N PRO A 33 9.55 -1.32 -13.24
CA PRO A 33 10.51 -2.30 -12.77
C PRO A 33 11.85 -2.12 -13.51
N PRO A 34 12.98 -2.36 -12.83
CA PRO A 34 14.30 -2.13 -13.40
C PRO A 34 14.62 -3.07 -14.56
N PRO A 35 15.54 -2.67 -15.47
CA PRO A 35 16.02 -3.52 -16.55
C PRO A 35 16.61 -4.84 -16.03
N PRO A 36 16.47 -5.95 -16.78
CA PRO A 36 16.88 -7.29 -16.33
C PRO A 36 18.40 -7.47 -16.12
N MET A 37 19.24 -6.48 -16.46
CA MET A 37 20.71 -6.58 -16.43
C MET A 37 21.34 -6.34 -15.05
N VAL A 38 20.58 -5.88 -14.05
CA VAL A 38 21.11 -5.65 -12.69
C VAL A 38 20.73 -6.79 -11.75
N ASN A 39 21.73 -7.39 -11.09
CA ASN A 39 21.51 -8.41 -10.07
C ASN A 39 21.10 -7.77 -8.75
N PHE A 40 19.84 -7.93 -8.35
CA PHE A 40 19.31 -7.43 -7.08
C PHE A 40 18.49 -8.49 -6.34
N SER A 41 18.46 -8.37 -5.01
CA SER A 41 17.53 -9.13 -4.17
C SER A 41 16.17 -8.42 -4.06
N ILE A 42 15.12 -9.14 -3.70
CA ILE A 42 13.77 -8.57 -3.54
C ILE A 42 13.54 -8.24 -2.05
N GLY A 43 13.27 -6.97 -1.75
CA GLY A 43 12.71 -6.52 -0.48
C GLY A 43 11.27 -6.09 -0.66
N VAL A 44 10.37 -6.45 0.26
CA VAL A 44 8.95 -6.09 0.17
C VAL A 44 8.44 -5.51 1.47
N GLN A 45 7.68 -4.43 1.37
CA GLN A 45 7.04 -3.77 2.51
C GLN A 45 5.56 -3.49 2.30
N GLY A 46 4.85 -3.29 3.41
CA GLY A 46 3.44 -2.92 3.43
C GLY A 46 2.95 -2.73 4.85
N VAL A 47 1.65 -2.45 4.99
CA VAL A 47 1.02 -2.24 6.30
C VAL A 47 -0.28 -3.02 6.39
N VAL A 48 -0.49 -3.70 7.52
CA VAL A 48 -1.71 -4.44 7.82
C VAL A 48 -2.58 -3.63 8.76
N TRP A 49 -3.85 -3.50 8.41
CA TRP A 49 -4.82 -2.64 9.07
C TRP A 49 -6.08 -3.40 9.44
N CYS A 50 -6.73 -2.94 10.50
CA CYS A 50 -8.09 -3.30 10.85
C CYS A 50 -9.01 -2.10 10.64
N LYS A 51 -9.97 -2.23 9.73
CA LYS A 51 -10.96 -1.18 9.45
C LYS A 51 -11.98 -1.06 10.58
N SER A 52 -12.37 0.17 10.90
CA SER A 52 -13.42 0.59 11.84
C SER A 52 -13.21 0.24 13.32
N CYS A 53 -12.23 -0.61 13.67
CA CYS A 53 -11.82 -0.78 15.06
C CYS A 53 -10.86 0.34 15.49
N ARG A 54 -11.03 0.84 16.72
CA ARG A 54 -10.20 1.88 17.35
C ARG A 54 -9.22 1.30 18.36
N TYR A 55 -8.28 0.47 17.88
CA TYR A 55 -7.16 -0.03 18.68
C TYR A 55 -6.07 1.05 18.84
N PRO A 56 -5.04 0.83 19.67
CA PRO A 56 -3.90 1.74 19.76
C PRO A 56 -3.30 2.06 18.38
N GLY A 57 -3.06 3.34 18.12
CA GLY A 57 -2.60 3.82 16.82
C GLY A 57 -3.69 4.02 15.77
N TYR A 58 -4.98 4.06 16.16
CA TYR A 58 -6.08 4.39 15.26
C TYR A 58 -5.79 5.64 14.42
N PHE A 59 -6.00 5.53 13.12
CA PHE A 59 -5.75 6.57 12.14
C PHE A 59 -7.07 7.04 11.52
N PRO A 60 -7.64 8.17 11.99
CA PRO A 60 -8.95 8.66 11.54
C PRO A 60 -9.11 8.80 10.02
N PRO A 61 -8.11 9.30 9.26
CA PRO A 61 -8.26 9.46 7.81
C PRO A 61 -8.49 8.14 7.04
N MET A 62 -8.10 6.98 7.59
CA MET A 62 -8.39 5.68 6.98
C MET A 62 -9.51 4.91 7.68
N ASP A 63 -10.07 5.46 8.77
CA ASP A 63 -10.94 4.73 9.69
C ASP A 63 -10.39 3.32 9.99
N ALA A 64 -9.13 3.26 10.43
CA ALA A 64 -8.46 1.98 10.65
C ALA A 64 -7.39 2.06 11.73
N SER A 65 -7.16 0.94 12.41
CA SER A 65 -6.05 0.76 13.35
C SER A 65 -5.01 -0.21 12.79
N PRO A 66 -3.72 0.00 13.06
CA PRO A 66 -2.68 -0.92 12.65
C PRO A 66 -2.83 -2.27 13.34
N LEU A 67 -2.44 -3.36 12.65
CA LEU A 67 -2.45 -4.71 13.19
C LEU A 67 -1.01 -5.24 13.36
N PRO A 68 -0.38 -5.06 14.53
CA PRO A 68 0.89 -5.72 14.85
C PRO A 68 0.68 -7.23 15.06
N GLY A 69 1.65 -8.04 14.65
CA GLY A 69 1.65 -9.49 14.81
C GLY A 69 0.89 -10.27 13.73
N ALA A 70 0.39 -9.61 12.68
CA ALA A 70 -0.23 -10.28 11.55
C ALA A 70 0.81 -11.12 10.80
N GLU A 71 0.45 -12.36 10.47
CA GLU A 71 1.32 -13.22 9.68
C GLU A 71 1.34 -12.74 8.23
N VAL A 72 2.55 -12.67 7.67
CA VAL A 72 2.77 -12.25 6.29
C VAL A 72 3.76 -13.21 5.65
N TYR A 73 3.59 -13.51 4.37
CA TYR A 73 4.63 -14.23 3.64
C TYR A 73 4.73 -13.76 2.19
N LEU A 74 5.96 -13.71 1.70
CA LEU A 74 6.27 -13.55 0.28
C LEU A 74 6.36 -14.93 -0.34
N ARG A 75 5.60 -15.19 -1.40
CA ARG A 75 5.68 -16.43 -2.16
C ARG A 75 6.05 -16.15 -3.61
N CYS A 76 7.11 -16.78 -4.08
CA CYS A 76 7.55 -16.71 -5.47
C CYS A 76 7.38 -18.08 -6.16
N LYS A 77 6.89 -18.11 -7.40
CA LYS A 77 6.69 -19.36 -8.15
C LYS A 77 7.05 -19.20 -9.63
N ARG A 78 7.85 -20.14 -10.15
CA ARG A 78 8.24 -20.25 -11.57
C ARG A 78 8.28 -21.72 -11.96
N GLY A 79 7.28 -22.17 -12.72
CA GLY A 79 7.11 -23.59 -13.04
C GLY A 79 6.97 -24.44 -11.77
N ARG A 80 7.87 -25.43 -11.60
CA ARG A 80 7.95 -26.28 -10.40
C ARG A 80 8.72 -25.64 -9.24
N ARG A 81 9.50 -24.60 -9.47
CA ARG A 81 10.28 -23.91 -8.41
C ARG A 81 9.34 -23.00 -7.62
N SER A 82 9.36 -23.13 -6.30
CA SER A 82 8.66 -22.21 -5.39
C SER A 82 9.50 -21.89 -4.16
N LEU A 83 9.35 -20.67 -3.68
CA LEU A 83 9.94 -20.20 -2.44
C LEU A 83 8.87 -19.48 -1.63
N THR A 84 8.89 -19.68 -0.31
CA THR A 84 8.10 -18.90 0.65
C THR A 84 9.03 -18.32 1.69
N VAL A 85 8.95 -17.01 1.90
CA VAL A 85 9.70 -16.29 2.93
C VAL A 85 8.69 -15.74 3.95
N PRO A 86 8.70 -16.21 5.21
CA PRO A 86 7.79 -15.75 6.24
C PRO A 86 8.17 -14.36 6.75
N GLY A 87 7.21 -13.69 7.37
CA GLY A 87 7.35 -12.41 8.04
C GLY A 87 6.17 -12.15 8.98
N ARG A 88 6.28 -11.09 9.77
CA ARG A 88 5.21 -10.59 10.64
C ARG A 88 5.16 -9.09 10.60
N SER A 89 3.98 -8.51 10.77
CA SER A 89 3.88 -7.07 11.02
C SER A 89 4.38 -6.72 12.42
N GLY A 90 5.18 -5.67 12.50
CA GLY A 90 5.66 -5.09 13.75
C GLY A 90 4.72 -4.00 14.29
N PRO A 91 5.23 -3.15 15.20
CA PRO A 91 4.52 -1.96 15.67
C PRO A 91 4.02 -1.11 14.50
N GLY A 92 2.82 -0.52 14.65
CA GLY A 92 2.19 0.24 13.57
C GLY A 92 1.72 -0.61 12.38
N GLY A 93 1.72 -1.95 12.49
CA GLY A 93 1.19 -2.86 11.46
C GLY A 93 2.10 -3.00 10.23
N TYR A 94 3.26 -2.33 10.23
CA TYR A 94 4.23 -2.36 9.15
C TYR A 94 4.97 -3.69 9.11
N PHE A 95 5.23 -4.23 7.92
CA PHE A 95 6.11 -5.38 7.73
C PHE A 95 7.16 -5.11 6.67
N LEU A 96 8.31 -5.76 6.83
CA LEU A 96 9.41 -5.76 5.87
C LEU A 96 9.92 -7.20 5.72
N ILE A 97 9.90 -7.73 4.50
CA ILE A 97 10.46 -9.03 4.16
C ILE A 97 11.65 -8.79 3.23
N GLN A 98 12.84 -9.19 3.68
CA GLN A 98 14.08 -9.08 2.90
C GLN A 98 14.53 -10.46 2.46
N MET A 99 14.59 -10.67 1.14
CA MET A 99 15.11 -11.90 0.57
C MET A 99 16.63 -11.80 0.41
N SER A 100 17.37 -12.86 0.74
CA SER A 100 18.82 -12.91 0.52
C SER A 100 19.14 -13.07 -0.98
N ARG A 101 20.22 -12.41 -1.42
CA ARG A 101 20.70 -12.48 -2.83
C ARG A 101 20.93 -13.89 -3.34
N GLN A 102 21.42 -14.80 -2.49
CA GLN A 102 21.69 -16.19 -2.86
C GLN A 102 20.44 -17.01 -3.24
N VAL A 103 19.24 -16.48 -2.97
CA VAL A 103 17.96 -17.18 -3.17
C VAL A 103 17.15 -16.56 -4.33
N SER A 104 17.57 -15.41 -4.89
CA SER A 104 16.75 -14.63 -5.83
C SER A 104 16.97 -14.97 -7.30
N ALA A 105 16.50 -16.16 -7.71
CA ALA A 105 16.33 -16.53 -9.12
C ALA A 105 14.96 -16.08 -9.70
N PHE A 106 14.12 -15.44 -8.90
CA PHE A 106 12.75 -15.05 -9.25
C PHE A 106 12.65 -13.57 -9.62
N THR A 107 11.77 -13.24 -10.56
CA THR A 107 11.41 -11.85 -10.86
C THR A 107 10.27 -11.37 -9.95
N SER A 108 10.14 -10.06 -9.77
CA SER A 108 9.04 -9.48 -8.96
C SER A 108 7.64 -9.90 -9.45
N GLN A 109 7.47 -10.13 -10.75
CA GLN A 109 6.22 -10.60 -11.35
C GLN A 109 5.85 -12.04 -10.95
N GLN A 110 6.84 -12.85 -10.55
CA GLN A 110 6.66 -14.22 -10.10
C GLN A 110 6.35 -14.31 -8.59
N CYS A 111 6.41 -13.18 -7.89
CA CYS A 111 6.24 -13.09 -6.46
C CYS A 111 4.92 -12.40 -6.09
N ARG A 112 4.33 -12.85 -4.99
CA ARG A 112 3.13 -12.24 -4.38
C ARG A 112 3.23 -12.26 -2.87
N VAL A 113 2.71 -11.23 -2.22
CA VAL A 113 2.58 -11.18 -0.76
C VAL A 113 1.21 -11.66 -0.33
N TYR A 114 1.17 -12.43 0.75
CA TYR A 114 -0.04 -12.92 1.36
C TYR A 114 -0.09 -12.50 2.83
N VAL A 115 -1.28 -12.11 3.27
CA VAL A 115 -1.61 -11.84 4.67
C VAL A 115 -2.84 -12.68 4.97
N PRO A 116 -2.67 -13.95 5.37
CA PRO A 116 -3.75 -14.92 5.44
C PRO A 116 -4.69 -14.66 6.63
N THR A 117 -4.13 -14.19 7.74
CA THR A 117 -4.79 -14.12 9.04
C THR A 117 -4.53 -12.78 9.73
N SER A 118 -5.51 -12.36 10.52
CA SER A 118 -5.37 -11.25 11.46
C SER A 118 -5.00 -11.81 12.83
N PRO A 119 -4.15 -11.11 13.60
CA PRO A 119 -3.82 -11.51 14.97
C PRO A 119 -4.97 -11.22 15.95
N VAL A 120 -5.97 -10.44 15.53
CA VAL A 120 -7.13 -10.08 16.35
C VAL A 120 -8.36 -10.78 15.78
N SER A 121 -8.94 -11.69 16.57
CA SER A 121 -10.09 -12.51 16.19
C SER A 121 -11.32 -11.66 15.80
N ALA A 122 -11.57 -10.59 16.55
CA ALA A 122 -12.64 -9.64 16.26
C ALA A 122 -12.48 -9.00 14.87
N CYS A 123 -11.25 -8.84 14.38
CA CYS A 123 -10.92 -8.25 13.08
C CYS A 123 -10.32 -9.27 12.09
N GLY A 124 -10.97 -10.42 11.95
CA GLY A 124 -10.47 -11.54 11.13
C GLY A 124 -10.90 -11.55 9.67
N VAL A 125 -11.80 -10.67 9.22
CA VAL A 125 -12.40 -10.78 7.89
C VAL A 125 -11.61 -9.96 6.85
N PRO A 126 -11.07 -10.57 5.78
CA PRO A 126 -10.49 -9.85 4.65
C PRO A 126 -11.38 -8.73 4.09
N ALA A 127 -10.84 -7.53 3.93
CA ALA A 127 -11.51 -6.38 3.33
C ALA A 127 -10.83 -5.96 2.01
N TYR A 128 -10.66 -6.89 1.09
CA TYR A 128 -10.06 -6.67 -0.23
C TYR A 128 -10.75 -7.49 -1.33
N PRO A 129 -10.73 -7.04 -2.61
CA PRO A 129 -11.42 -7.72 -3.71
C PRO A 129 -11.02 -9.20 -3.85
N SER A 130 -11.99 -9.99 -4.29
CA SER A 130 -12.13 -11.44 -4.11
C SER A 130 -10.86 -12.28 -4.33
N GLY A 131 -10.32 -12.73 -3.19
CA GLY A 131 -9.47 -13.91 -3.08
C GLY A 131 -8.37 -13.73 -2.04
N ARG A 132 -8.54 -14.29 -0.83
CA ARG A 132 -7.41 -14.59 0.08
C ARG A 132 -6.25 -15.25 -0.67
N ASN A 133 -6.59 -16.03 -1.70
CA ASN A 133 -5.68 -16.80 -2.55
C ASN A 133 -5.00 -15.97 -3.66
N LYS A 134 -5.50 -14.77 -3.97
CA LYS A 134 -4.86 -13.83 -4.90
C LYS A 134 -3.93 -12.94 -4.08
N GLY A 135 -2.67 -13.36 -4.00
CA GLY A 135 -1.63 -12.56 -3.33
C GLY A 135 -1.42 -11.20 -4.00
N LEU A 136 -0.96 -10.25 -3.20
CA LEU A 136 -0.70 -8.86 -3.58
C LEU A 136 0.46 -8.78 -4.57
N ARG A 137 0.29 -7.97 -5.62
CA ARG A 137 1.35 -7.67 -6.59
C ARG A 137 2.35 -6.69 -5.98
N LEU A 138 3.62 -6.95 -6.21
CA LEU A 138 4.71 -6.06 -5.85
C LEU A 138 4.73 -4.85 -6.79
N LYS A 139 4.81 -3.64 -6.23
CA LYS A 139 5.04 -2.39 -6.97
C LYS A 139 6.43 -1.89 -6.65
N PHE A 140 7.28 -1.69 -7.66
CA PHE A 140 8.63 -1.20 -7.43
C PHE A 140 8.58 0.21 -6.82
N GLN A 141 9.50 0.48 -5.89
CA GLN A 141 9.65 1.78 -5.23
C GLN A 141 11.02 2.35 -5.55
N GLU A 142 12.07 1.62 -5.21
CA GLU A 142 13.44 2.11 -5.32
C GLU A 142 14.46 0.96 -5.25
N PHE A 143 15.70 1.29 -5.55
CA PHE A 143 16.83 0.44 -5.22
C PHE A 143 17.49 0.92 -3.93
N VAL A 144 17.80 -0.02 -3.04
CA VAL A 144 18.52 0.27 -1.81
C VAL A 144 19.80 -0.55 -1.78
N ASN A 145 20.91 0.11 -1.48
CA ASN A 145 22.18 -0.56 -1.26
C ASN A 145 22.20 -1.12 0.17
N ARG A 146 22.29 -2.44 0.29
CA ARG A 146 22.43 -3.14 1.58
C ARG A 146 23.86 -3.67 1.67
N GLY A 147 24.37 -3.92 2.87
CA GLY A 147 25.74 -4.46 3.06
C GLY A 147 25.99 -5.79 2.32
N ASN A 148 24.93 -6.50 1.93
CA ASN A 148 24.97 -7.71 1.10
C ASN A 148 24.64 -7.44 -0.39
N GLY A 149 24.65 -6.18 -0.83
CA GLY A 149 24.46 -5.71 -2.19
C GLY A 149 23.11 -5.03 -2.47
N LEU A 150 22.83 -4.80 -3.76
CA LEU A 150 21.63 -4.10 -4.22
C LEU A 150 20.36 -4.90 -3.94
N GLN A 151 19.34 -4.22 -3.41
CA GLN A 151 18.01 -4.75 -3.17
C GLN A 151 16.97 -3.85 -3.84
N GLY A 152 16.11 -4.44 -4.67
CA GLY A 152 14.93 -3.77 -5.19
C GLY A 152 13.85 -3.77 -4.11
N MET A 153 13.45 -2.59 -3.65
CA MET A 153 12.39 -2.41 -2.68
C MET A 153 11.04 -2.30 -3.39
N TYR A 154 10.07 -3.07 -2.93
CA TYR A 154 8.72 -3.13 -3.46
C TYR A 154 7.69 -2.86 -2.36
N SER A 155 6.60 -2.19 -2.73
CA SER A 155 5.44 -1.97 -1.87
C SER A 155 4.26 -2.82 -2.33
N VAL A 156 3.47 -3.30 -1.37
CA VAL A 156 2.14 -3.88 -1.62
C VAL A 156 1.01 -3.01 -1.06
N GLY A 157 1.34 -1.84 -0.51
CA GLY A 157 0.40 -0.89 0.07
C GLY A 157 -0.30 -1.41 1.33
N ASN A 158 -1.53 -0.95 1.53
CA ASN A 158 -2.35 -1.29 2.68
C ASN A 158 -3.10 -2.60 2.47
N ARG A 159 -3.05 -3.47 3.49
CA ARG A 159 -3.85 -4.69 3.55
C ARG A 159 -4.83 -4.61 4.70
N LEU A 160 -6.12 -4.59 4.38
CA LEU A 160 -7.17 -4.36 5.36
C LEU A 160 -7.88 -5.68 5.72
N PHE A 161 -8.10 -5.85 7.02
CA PHE A 161 -9.14 -6.68 7.60
C PHE A 161 -10.26 -5.80 8.13
N ARG A 162 -11.37 -6.43 8.50
CA ARG A 162 -12.51 -5.78 9.15
C ARG A 162 -13.16 -6.75 10.15
N PRO A 163 -13.99 -6.21 11.04
CA PRO A 163 -14.85 -7.02 11.87
C PRO A 163 -15.80 -7.91 11.08
N LYS A 164 -16.12 -9.07 11.67
CA LYS A 164 -17.23 -9.90 11.18
C LYS A 164 -18.56 -9.21 11.40
N TYR A 165 -18.73 -8.57 12.56
CA TYR A 165 -19.91 -7.80 12.92
C TYR A 165 -19.51 -6.33 13.09
N PRO A 166 -20.16 -5.38 12.38
CA PRO A 166 -19.84 -3.95 12.50
C PRO A 166 -19.87 -3.49 13.96
N GLY A 167 -18.87 -2.69 14.36
CA GLY A 167 -18.76 -2.15 15.71
C GLY A 167 -18.39 -3.16 16.81
N ARG A 168 -18.18 -4.45 16.48
CA ARG A 168 -17.69 -5.45 17.44
C ARG A 168 -16.18 -5.59 17.35
N CYS A 169 -15.54 -4.67 18.05
CA CYS A 169 -14.14 -4.59 18.44
C CYS A 169 -14.15 -4.19 19.93
#